data_AF-A0A4V2AYY6-F1
#
_entry.id   AF-A0A4V2AYY6-F1
#
_cell.length_a   1.000
_cell.length_b   1.000
_cell.length_c   1.000
_cell.angle_alpha   90.00
_cell.angle_beta   90.00
_cell.angle_gamma   90.00
#
_symmetry.space_group_name_H-M   'P 1'
#
loop_
_entity.id
_entity.type
_entity.pdbx_description
1 polymer ?
#
loop_
_entity_poly.entity_id
_entity_poly.type
_entity_poly.pdbx_seq_one_letter_code
_entity_poly.pdbx_strand_id
1 'polypeptide(L)'
;MAHSFHLSPFPFTKSEKPYFFAMKNMILLLLLTSLLACQNNETGEPTSFKPPVIKDANITKREPANPYAPVDLSPMDIAYLPSDYPIKKMNGEQTGQPVARVLYSRPHRQGREIFGNIVKWGEPWRLGANEATEIRLFKPVTIQGKQVPTGQYTLYAIPYEDRWTIVFNSELYTWGLKFNTAKDVAKFDIPVQSKNQVVEYFTIVFEETGKGADMVLAWEGKEARLPLQY
;
A
#
# COMPACT_ATOMS: atom_id res chain seq x y z
N MET A 1 -51.93 -43.05 3.22
CA MET A 1 -52.77 -42.00 2.62
C MET A 1 -51.87 -41.14 1.77
N ALA A 2 -52.01 -41.27 0.45
CA ALA A 2 -51.30 -40.48 -0.54
C ALA A 2 -52.10 -39.20 -0.81
N HIS A 3 -51.42 -38.07 -1.02
CA HIS A 3 -51.84 -37.10 -2.01
C HIS A 3 -50.61 -36.34 -2.53
N SER A 4 -50.18 -36.79 -3.68
CA SER A 4 -49.35 -36.12 -4.66
C SER A 4 -50.17 -35.04 -5.38
N PHE A 5 -49.56 -33.89 -5.65
CA PHE A 5 -49.99 -32.99 -6.72
C PHE A 5 -48.81 -32.67 -7.63
N HIS A 6 -49.07 -32.80 -8.93
CA HIS A 6 -48.14 -32.87 -10.04
C HIS A 6 -48.44 -31.69 -10.99
N LEU A 7 -47.36 -30.96 -11.33
CA LEU A 7 -47.03 -30.29 -12.60
C LEU A 7 -48.10 -29.53 -13.43
N SER A 8 -47.76 -28.32 -13.86
CA SER A 8 -47.24 -28.10 -15.23
C SER A 8 -46.79 -26.64 -15.49
N PRO A 9 -45.91 -26.41 -16.50
CA PRO A 9 -45.26 -25.12 -16.80
C PRO A 9 -45.70 -24.49 -18.13
N PHE A 10 -45.60 -23.17 -18.29
CA PHE A 10 -45.73 -22.45 -19.59
C PHE A 10 -45.16 -21.02 -19.47
N PRO A 11 -44.84 -20.29 -20.57
CA PRO A 11 -43.94 -20.63 -21.67
C PRO A 11 -42.86 -19.54 -21.93
N PHE A 12 -41.95 -19.87 -22.84
CA PHE A 12 -40.95 -19.02 -23.48
C PHE A 12 -41.59 -18.01 -24.46
N THR A 13 -41.13 -16.76 -24.48
CA THR A 13 -41.13 -15.93 -25.70
C THR A 13 -39.84 -15.13 -25.85
N LYS A 14 -39.43 -15.03 -27.11
CA LYS A 14 -38.15 -14.66 -27.72
C LYS A 14 -38.16 -13.17 -28.14
N SER A 15 -37.03 -12.68 -28.67
CA SER A 15 -36.89 -11.55 -29.63
C SER A 15 -36.49 -10.20 -29.01
N GLU A 16 -35.53 -9.39 -29.50
CA GLU A 16 -34.56 -9.40 -30.61
C GLU A 16 -33.50 -8.29 -30.37
N LYS A 17 -32.46 -8.25 -31.22
CA LYS A 17 -31.20 -7.50 -31.08
C LYS A 17 -31.24 -6.03 -31.61
N PRO A 18 -30.13 -5.40 -32.09
CA PRO A 18 -29.54 -4.20 -31.48
C PRO A 18 -29.66 -2.94 -32.38
N TYR A 19 -29.41 -1.76 -31.81
CA TYR A 19 -29.36 -0.52 -32.58
C TYR A 19 -28.02 -0.38 -33.34
N PHE A 20 -28.13 -0.46 -34.66
CA PHE A 20 -27.13 -0.13 -35.67
C PHE A 20 -27.53 1.23 -36.26
N PHE A 21 -26.65 2.24 -36.26
CA PHE A 21 -26.82 3.39 -37.15
C PHE A 21 -25.46 3.74 -37.76
N ALA A 22 -25.32 3.35 -39.02
CA ALA A 22 -24.26 3.73 -39.93
C ALA A 22 -24.75 4.92 -40.75
N MET A 23 -23.89 5.91 -40.98
CA MET A 23 -24.11 6.95 -41.99
C MET A 23 -22.94 6.93 -42.97
N LYS A 24 -23.25 6.71 -44.24
CA LYS A 24 -22.32 6.51 -45.35
C LYS A 24 -22.68 7.48 -46.48
N ASN A 25 -21.66 7.81 -47.29
CA ASN A 25 -21.66 8.51 -48.58
C ASN A 25 -21.43 10.03 -48.45
N MET A 26 -20.52 10.66 -49.20
CA MET A 26 -20.69 10.86 -50.65
C MET A 26 -19.44 11.52 -51.33
N ILE A 27 -18.97 10.93 -52.46
CA ILE A 27 -18.33 11.52 -53.69
C ILE A 27 -16.97 12.26 -53.53
N LEU A 28 -15.82 11.91 -54.15
CA LEU A 28 -15.34 11.50 -55.50
C LEU A 28 -14.97 12.65 -56.49
N LEU A 29 -13.65 12.81 -56.69
CA LEU A 29 -12.84 13.19 -57.89
C LEU A 29 -12.97 14.57 -58.57
N LEU A 30 -11.84 15.31 -58.71
CA LEU A 30 -11.13 15.58 -60.00
C LEU A 30 -9.93 16.55 -59.85
N LEU A 31 -8.86 16.23 -60.60
CA LEU A 31 -7.64 17.01 -60.85
C LEU A 31 -7.91 18.28 -61.68
N LEU A 32 -7.12 19.37 -61.53
CA LEU A 32 -6.15 19.91 -62.52
C LEU A 32 -5.62 21.33 -62.17
N THR A 33 -4.28 21.49 -62.29
CA THR A 33 -3.47 22.68 -62.70
C THR A 33 -3.40 24.00 -61.90
N SER A 34 -2.24 24.17 -61.25
CA SER A 34 -1.28 25.31 -61.24
C SER A 34 -1.67 26.73 -61.75
N LEU A 35 -1.40 27.76 -60.95
CA LEU A 35 -0.32 28.78 -61.14
C LEU A 35 -0.46 29.98 -60.16
N LEU A 36 0.61 30.19 -59.39
CA LEU A 36 1.35 31.44 -59.06
C LEU A 36 0.70 32.72 -58.46
N ALA A 37 1.49 33.27 -57.51
CA ALA A 37 1.66 34.66 -57.05
C ALA A 37 0.76 35.15 -55.89
N CYS A 38 1.32 35.29 -54.67
CA CYS A 38 1.93 36.52 -54.08
C CYS A 38 0.87 37.59 -53.75
N GLN A 39 0.76 38.20 -52.57
CA GLN A 39 1.71 38.51 -51.50
C GLN A 39 0.93 39.04 -50.28
N ASN A 40 1.47 38.81 -49.07
CA ASN A 40 1.47 39.67 -47.86
C ASN A 40 0.12 40.09 -47.23
N ASN A 41 -0.08 40.17 -45.93
CA ASN A 41 0.67 39.80 -44.73
C ASN A 41 -0.33 39.93 -43.56
N GLU A 42 -0.07 39.16 -42.51
CA GLU A 42 -0.48 39.38 -41.11
C GLU A 42 -1.97 39.22 -40.75
N THR A 43 -2.30 38.00 -40.31
CA THR A 43 -3.37 37.74 -39.34
C THR A 43 -2.82 36.86 -38.23
N GLY A 44 -2.96 37.33 -36.99
CA GLY A 44 -2.44 36.69 -35.79
C GLY A 44 -2.99 35.31 -35.50
N GLU A 45 -2.11 34.44 -34.98
CA GLU A 45 -2.47 33.21 -34.30
C GLU A 45 -2.65 33.47 -32.79
N PRO A 46 -3.56 32.73 -32.13
CA PRO A 46 -3.80 32.87 -30.70
C PRO A 46 -2.56 32.42 -29.94
N THR A 47 -2.06 33.29 -29.06
CA THR A 47 -0.99 32.96 -28.12
C THR A 47 -1.42 31.77 -27.27
N SER A 48 -0.87 30.58 -27.56
CA SER A 48 -0.87 29.50 -26.60
C SER A 48 -0.13 30.02 -25.38
N PHE A 49 -0.80 30.11 -24.23
CA PHE A 49 -0.10 30.30 -22.96
C PHE A 49 0.83 29.10 -22.75
N LYS A 50 2.09 29.22 -23.18
CA LYS A 50 3.15 28.45 -22.55
C LYS A 50 3.36 29.10 -21.19
N PRO A 51 3.05 28.40 -20.08
CA PRO A 51 3.48 28.90 -18.78
C PRO A 51 5.00 29.16 -18.86
N PRO A 52 5.50 30.23 -18.25
CA PRO A 52 6.92 30.51 -18.27
C PRO A 52 7.62 29.26 -17.74
N VAL A 53 8.46 28.65 -18.57
CA VAL A 53 9.46 27.71 -18.08
C VAL A 53 10.40 28.56 -17.25
N ILE A 54 10.10 28.66 -15.95
CA ILE A 54 11.09 29.06 -14.97
C ILE A 54 12.15 27.98 -15.10
N LYS A 55 13.28 28.34 -15.70
CA LYS A 55 14.47 27.51 -15.63
C LYS A 55 14.85 27.55 -14.16
N ASP A 56 14.36 26.59 -13.38
CA ASP A 56 14.72 26.33 -11.98
C ASP A 56 16.18 25.85 -11.88
N ALA A 57 17.08 26.43 -12.68
CA ALA A 57 18.51 26.21 -12.64
C ALA A 57 19.16 26.86 -11.41
N ASN A 58 18.38 27.30 -10.42
CA ASN A 58 18.90 27.92 -9.20
C ASN A 58 18.04 27.71 -7.93
N ILE A 59 17.33 26.58 -7.82
CA ILE A 59 16.79 26.13 -6.51
C ILE A 59 17.35 24.75 -6.18
N THR A 60 18.66 24.71 -5.98
CA THR A 60 19.25 23.79 -5.01
C THR A 60 20.29 24.58 -4.26
N LYS A 61 19.82 25.52 -3.43
CA LYS A 61 20.57 25.83 -2.22
C LYS A 61 20.56 24.50 -1.46
N ARG A 62 21.62 23.69 -1.65
CA ARG A 62 21.83 22.49 -0.84
C ARG A 62 21.76 23.01 0.58
N GLU A 63 20.69 22.69 1.30
CA GLU A 63 20.65 23.00 2.71
C GLU A 63 21.93 22.43 3.30
N PRO A 64 22.66 23.20 4.12
CA PRO A 64 23.86 22.68 4.74
C PRO A 64 23.47 21.38 5.43
N ALA A 65 24.16 20.29 5.08
CA ALA A 65 23.95 19.01 5.72
C ALA A 65 23.98 19.26 7.23
N ASN A 66 23.01 18.70 7.96
CA ASN A 66 22.96 18.83 9.41
C ASN A 66 24.35 18.53 9.99
N PRO A 67 25.02 19.52 10.64
CA PRO A 67 26.41 19.40 11.03
C PRO A 67 26.62 18.41 12.18
N TYR A 68 25.53 17.99 12.84
CA TYR A 68 25.56 17.03 13.94
C TYR A 68 25.42 15.59 13.45
N ALA A 69 24.54 15.32 12.48
CA ALA A 69 24.34 13.99 11.92
C ALA A 69 23.64 14.04 10.55
N PRO A 70 24.02 13.16 9.60
CA PRO A 70 23.25 12.98 8.38
C PRO A 70 21.88 12.36 8.68
N VAL A 71 20.91 12.62 7.80
CA VAL A 71 19.59 11.98 7.88
C VAL A 71 19.72 10.49 7.55
N ASP A 72 19.13 9.63 8.39
CA ASP A 72 19.08 8.19 8.13
C ASP A 72 18.29 7.90 6.85
N LEU A 73 18.79 6.98 6.02
CA LEU A 73 18.11 6.55 4.79
C LEU A 73 16.86 5.72 5.07
N SER A 74 16.71 5.22 6.28
CA SER A 74 15.61 4.41 6.77
C SER A 74 15.19 4.92 8.15
N PRO A 75 14.61 6.13 8.24
CA PRO A 75 14.29 6.74 9.51
C PRO A 75 13.31 5.87 10.30
N MET A 76 13.45 5.91 11.62
CA MET A 76 12.48 5.30 12.54
C MET A 76 11.13 6.02 12.43
N ASP A 77 10.07 5.26 12.25
CA ASP A 77 8.69 5.71 12.18
C ASP A 77 7.83 4.97 13.22
N ILE A 78 6.60 5.44 13.40
CA ILE A 78 5.67 5.03 14.43
C ILE A 78 4.25 4.89 13.88
N ALA A 79 3.66 3.71 14.06
CA ALA A 79 2.25 3.47 13.75
C ALA A 79 1.45 3.25 15.03
N TYR A 80 0.28 3.89 15.15
CA TYR A 80 -0.63 3.73 16.29
C TYR A 80 -1.93 3.05 15.87
N LEU A 81 -2.53 2.30 16.80
CA LEU A 81 -3.90 1.80 16.72
C LEU A 81 -4.70 2.38 17.90
N PRO A 82 -5.71 3.24 17.68
CA PRO A 82 -6.14 3.79 16.40
C PRO A 82 -5.08 4.69 15.75
N SER A 83 -5.14 4.81 14.42
CA SER A 83 -4.32 5.78 13.69
C SER A 83 -4.54 7.20 14.23
N ASP A 84 -3.48 8.00 14.20
CA ASP A 84 -3.42 9.36 14.72
C ASP A 84 -3.72 9.50 16.22
N TYR A 85 -3.53 8.43 17.00
CA TYR A 85 -3.82 8.42 18.43
C TYR A 85 -3.27 9.64 19.20
N PRO A 86 -2.02 10.13 19.01
CA PRO A 86 -1.56 11.33 19.73
C PRO A 86 -2.40 12.58 19.45
N ILE A 87 -2.82 12.78 18.20
CA ILE A 87 -3.67 13.92 17.79
C ILE A 87 -5.06 13.75 18.39
N LYS A 88 -5.66 12.55 18.26
CA LYS A 88 -6.96 12.24 18.84
C LYS A 88 -6.98 12.40 20.36
N LYS A 89 -5.89 12.04 21.04
CA LYS A 89 -5.73 12.25 22.48
C LYS A 89 -5.67 13.74 22.83
N MET A 90 -4.88 14.52 22.10
CA MET A 90 -4.77 15.97 22.30
C MET A 90 -6.13 16.67 22.14
N ASN A 91 -6.94 16.24 21.18
CA ASN A 91 -8.26 16.80 20.91
C ASN A 91 -9.38 16.27 21.83
N GLY A 92 -9.07 15.33 22.73
CA GLY A 92 -10.03 14.73 23.65
C GLY A 92 -10.92 13.63 23.05
N GLU A 93 -10.70 13.24 21.79
CA GLU A 93 -11.40 12.12 21.12
C GLU A 93 -10.98 10.74 21.68
N GLN A 94 -9.79 10.66 22.29
CA GLN A 94 -9.26 9.45 22.92
C GLN A 94 -8.76 9.76 24.33
N THR A 95 -9.24 9.01 25.32
CA THR A 95 -8.92 9.25 26.74
C THR A 95 -8.11 8.12 27.40
N GLY A 96 -8.11 6.92 26.83
CA GLY A 96 -7.34 5.76 27.29
C GLY A 96 -6.04 5.54 26.52
N GLN A 97 -5.29 4.47 26.83
CA GLN A 97 -4.12 4.03 26.05
C GLN A 97 -4.55 3.61 24.63
N PRO A 98 -3.66 3.72 23.62
CA PRO A 98 -3.93 3.11 22.31
C PRO A 98 -4.03 1.59 22.49
N VAL A 99 -4.54 0.86 21.52
CA VAL A 99 -4.54 -0.61 21.53
C VAL A 99 -3.12 -1.14 21.25
N ALA A 100 -2.46 -0.56 20.25
CA ALA A 100 -1.13 -0.96 19.82
C ALA A 100 -0.30 0.24 19.35
N ARG A 101 1.02 0.08 19.40
CA ARG A 101 2.00 0.96 18.77
C ARG A 101 3.10 0.12 18.13
N VAL A 102 3.46 0.40 16.89
CA VAL A 102 4.63 -0.18 16.22
C VAL A 102 5.70 0.88 16.06
N LEU A 103 6.94 0.57 16.45
CA LEU A 103 8.15 1.32 16.10
C LEU A 103 8.89 0.53 15.04
N TYR A 104 9.22 1.16 13.93
CA TYR A 104 9.92 0.48 12.84
C TYR A 104 10.73 1.45 11.99
N SER A 105 11.91 1.03 11.56
CA SER A 105 12.72 1.81 10.62
C SER A 105 12.24 1.54 9.19
N ARG A 106 11.91 2.61 8.46
CA ARG A 106 11.25 2.57 7.14
C ARG A 106 12.27 2.56 6.00
N PRO A 107 12.66 1.39 5.45
CA PRO A 107 13.51 1.35 4.27
C PRO A 107 12.82 1.87 3.02
N HIS A 108 13.64 2.43 2.14
CA HIS A 108 13.24 2.90 0.83
C HIS A 108 13.63 1.86 -0.22
N ARG A 109 12.81 1.68 -1.24
CA ARG A 109 13.09 0.74 -2.32
C ARG A 109 14.25 1.21 -3.19
N GLN A 110 14.29 2.50 -3.53
CA GLN A 110 15.33 3.13 -4.35
C GLN A 110 15.53 2.41 -5.69
N GLY A 111 14.43 2.00 -6.32
CA GLY A 111 14.45 1.29 -7.61
C GLY A 111 14.93 -0.17 -7.55
N ARG A 112 15.29 -0.69 -6.37
CA ARG A 112 15.75 -2.08 -6.20
C ARG A 112 14.59 -3.06 -6.21
N GLU A 113 14.87 -4.30 -6.58
CA GLU A 113 13.97 -5.43 -6.30
C GLU A 113 14.12 -5.82 -4.83
N ILE A 114 13.01 -5.85 -4.10
CA ILE A 114 13.01 -6.09 -2.66
C ILE A 114 12.88 -7.57 -2.38
N PHE A 115 11.75 -8.15 -2.75
CA PHE A 115 11.43 -9.53 -2.39
C PHE A 115 12.07 -10.52 -3.38
N GLY A 116 12.73 -11.54 -2.85
CA GLY A 116 13.56 -12.47 -3.63
C GLY A 116 15.01 -12.00 -3.83
N ASN A 117 15.34 -10.77 -3.44
CA ASN A 117 16.71 -10.23 -3.53
C ASN A 117 17.20 -9.71 -2.16
N ILE A 118 16.73 -8.55 -1.71
CA ILE A 118 17.11 -7.96 -0.41
C ILE A 118 16.41 -8.70 0.73
N VAL A 119 15.10 -8.89 0.58
CA VAL A 119 14.26 -9.69 1.48
C VAL A 119 14.13 -11.07 0.83
N LYS A 120 14.92 -12.02 1.32
CA LYS A 120 14.97 -13.37 0.76
C LYS A 120 13.80 -14.21 1.21
N TRP A 121 13.29 -15.03 0.29
CA TRP A 121 12.22 -15.97 0.59
C TRP A 121 12.67 -17.07 1.56
N GLY A 122 11.80 -17.43 2.51
CA GLY A 122 12.07 -18.45 3.51
C GLY A 122 13.10 -18.06 4.59
N GLU A 123 13.67 -16.84 4.53
CA GLU A 123 14.61 -16.34 5.54
C GLU A 123 13.92 -15.31 6.47
N PRO A 124 14.25 -15.28 7.78
CA PRO A 124 13.77 -14.24 8.68
C PRO A 124 14.17 -12.83 8.24
N TRP A 125 13.20 -11.91 8.24
CA TRP A 125 13.36 -10.50 7.97
C TRP A 125 12.81 -9.68 9.13
N ARG A 126 13.57 -8.72 9.64
CA ARG A 126 13.21 -7.84 10.76
C ARG A 126 12.02 -6.90 10.53
N LEU A 127 11.30 -7.04 9.41
CA LEU A 127 10.19 -6.18 9.02
C LEU A 127 10.58 -4.69 9.04
N GLY A 128 11.71 -4.34 8.42
CA GLY A 128 12.27 -2.99 8.43
C GLY A 128 13.77 -2.94 8.13
N ALA A 129 14.39 -1.80 8.43
CA ALA A 129 15.83 -1.58 8.43
C ALA A 129 16.36 -1.34 9.85
N ASN A 130 17.68 -1.12 10.01
CA ASN A 130 18.31 -0.73 11.28
C ASN A 130 17.85 -1.56 12.50
N GLU A 131 17.11 -0.97 13.43
CA GLU A 131 16.57 -1.65 14.63
C GLU A 131 15.50 -2.71 14.29
N ALA A 132 15.36 -3.71 15.16
CA ALA A 132 14.24 -4.63 15.04
C ALA A 132 12.90 -3.88 15.18
N THR A 133 11.92 -4.20 14.33
CA THR A 133 10.57 -3.67 14.48
C THR A 133 9.98 -4.12 15.80
N GLU A 134 9.41 -3.21 16.57
CA GLU A 134 8.83 -3.49 17.88
C GLU A 134 7.37 -3.12 17.92
N ILE A 135 6.53 -4.04 18.40
CA ILE A 135 5.12 -3.76 18.71
C ILE A 135 4.92 -3.74 20.23
N ARG A 136 4.30 -2.66 20.71
CA ARG A 136 3.71 -2.59 22.05
C ARG A 136 2.22 -2.81 21.93
N LEU A 137 1.72 -3.86 22.55
CA LEU A 137 0.31 -4.10 22.79
C LEU A 137 -0.03 -3.56 24.18
N PHE A 138 -0.99 -2.66 24.26
CA PHE A 138 -1.47 -2.08 25.52
C PHE A 138 -2.72 -2.81 26.04
N LYS A 139 -3.42 -3.52 25.15
CA LYS A 139 -4.50 -4.45 25.45
C LYS A 139 -4.17 -5.83 24.89
N PRO A 140 -4.68 -6.91 25.48
CA PRO A 140 -4.62 -8.22 24.82
C PRO A 140 -5.35 -8.14 23.48
N VAL A 141 -4.80 -8.78 22.46
CA VAL A 141 -5.43 -8.87 21.14
C VAL A 141 -5.60 -10.34 20.75
N THR A 142 -6.63 -10.65 19.98
CA THR A 142 -6.82 -11.98 19.39
C THR A 142 -6.47 -11.94 17.92
N ILE A 143 -5.58 -12.83 17.50
CA ILE A 143 -5.12 -12.97 16.12
C ILE A 143 -5.34 -14.42 15.72
N GLN A 144 -6.14 -14.66 14.67
CA GLN A 144 -6.47 -16.00 14.18
C GLN A 144 -6.91 -16.98 15.29
N GLY A 145 -7.71 -16.49 16.26
CA GLY A 145 -8.22 -17.29 17.39
C GLY A 145 -7.23 -17.50 18.54
N LYS A 146 -5.98 -17.05 18.43
CA LYS A 146 -5.00 -17.07 19.52
C LYS A 146 -4.91 -15.70 20.18
N GLN A 147 -5.03 -15.67 21.50
CA GLN A 147 -4.81 -14.47 22.29
C GLN A 147 -3.31 -14.19 22.43
N VAL A 148 -2.91 -12.95 22.16
CA VAL A 148 -1.58 -12.40 22.46
C VAL A 148 -1.75 -11.38 23.60
N PRO A 149 -1.08 -11.57 24.74
CA PRO A 149 -1.27 -10.69 25.89
C PRO A 149 -0.69 -9.29 25.66
N THR A 150 -1.09 -8.35 26.51
CA THR A 150 -0.42 -7.05 26.65
C THR A 150 1.09 -7.26 26.87
N GLY A 151 1.91 -6.51 26.16
CA GLY A 151 3.35 -6.67 26.21
C GLY A 151 4.07 -5.89 25.12
N GLN A 152 5.39 -5.96 25.15
CA GLN A 152 6.25 -5.46 24.08
C GLN A 152 6.97 -6.65 23.46
N TYR A 153 7.01 -6.67 22.14
CA TYR A 153 7.57 -7.74 21.35
C TYR A 153 8.37 -7.16 20.20
N THR A 154 9.46 -7.82 19.82
CA THR A 154 9.96 -7.64 18.46
C THR A 154 9.06 -8.39 17.48
N LEU A 155 8.93 -7.82 16.30
CA LEU A 155 8.26 -8.43 15.16
C LEU A 155 9.30 -8.77 14.10
N TYR A 156 9.20 -9.98 13.55
CA TYR A 156 9.87 -10.34 12.32
C TYR A 156 8.94 -11.18 11.46
N ALA A 157 9.25 -11.28 10.18
CA ALA A 157 8.51 -12.10 9.24
C ALA A 157 9.42 -13.12 8.57
N ILE A 158 8.85 -14.25 8.18
CA ILE A 158 9.45 -15.16 7.20
C ILE A 158 8.60 -15.02 5.93
N PRO A 159 9.10 -14.35 4.89
CA PRO A 159 8.33 -14.09 3.70
C PRO A 159 8.39 -15.29 2.73
N TYR A 160 7.25 -15.59 2.12
CA TYR A 160 7.09 -16.43 0.94
C TYR A 160 6.29 -15.66 -0.11
N GLU A 161 6.20 -16.19 -1.33
CA GLU A 161 5.53 -15.50 -2.44
C GLU A 161 4.04 -15.23 -2.18
N ASP A 162 3.36 -16.17 -1.51
CA ASP A 162 1.92 -16.18 -1.28
C ASP A 162 1.50 -15.93 0.18
N ARG A 163 2.45 -16.02 1.12
CA ARG A 163 2.20 -15.82 2.55
C ARG A 163 3.41 -15.26 3.28
N TRP A 164 3.19 -14.52 4.36
CA TRP A 164 4.21 -14.20 5.35
C TRP A 164 3.88 -14.87 6.68
N THR A 165 4.87 -15.48 7.32
CA THR A 165 4.76 -15.90 8.73
C THR A 165 5.19 -14.75 9.61
N ILE A 166 4.27 -14.07 10.27
CA ILE A 166 4.57 -13.01 11.24
C ILE A 166 4.83 -13.62 12.61
N VAL A 167 5.93 -13.20 13.25
CA VAL A 167 6.36 -13.73 14.54
C VAL A 167 6.46 -12.61 15.57
N PHE A 168 5.86 -12.84 16.74
CA PHE A 168 6.01 -12.02 17.93
C PHE A 168 7.07 -12.70 18.81
N ASN A 169 8.16 -12.00 19.11
CA ASN A 169 9.28 -12.51 19.90
C ASN A 169 9.51 -11.62 21.13
N SER A 170 9.84 -12.25 22.26
CA SER A 170 10.03 -11.56 23.56
C SER A 170 11.42 -10.95 23.75
N GLU A 171 12.34 -11.13 22.80
CA GLU A 171 13.64 -10.49 22.80
C GLU A 171 13.55 -9.05 22.30
N LEU A 172 13.90 -8.09 23.14
CA LEU A 172 13.83 -6.65 22.87
C LEU A 172 15.21 -6.04 22.72
N TYR A 173 15.27 -4.80 22.22
CA TYR A 173 16.52 -4.04 22.10
C TYR A 173 17.58 -4.74 21.22
N THR A 174 17.12 -5.37 20.14
CA THR A 174 17.99 -6.07 19.18
C THR A 174 18.01 -5.36 17.83
N TRP A 175 19.05 -5.65 17.05
CA TRP A 175 19.17 -5.16 15.67
C TRP A 175 18.38 -5.99 14.64
N GLY A 176 17.78 -7.11 15.05
CA GLY A 176 16.95 -7.94 14.18
C GLY A 176 17.70 -8.68 13.07
N LEU A 177 18.99 -8.99 13.22
CA LEU A 177 19.73 -9.86 12.29
C LEU A 177 19.94 -11.29 12.78
N LYS A 178 19.74 -11.52 14.08
CA LYS A 178 19.77 -12.84 14.71
C LYS A 178 18.50 -12.96 15.53
N PHE A 179 17.76 -14.04 15.31
CA PHE A 179 16.50 -14.29 15.97
C PHE A 179 16.65 -15.47 16.91
N ASN A 180 16.42 -15.25 18.20
CA ASN A 180 16.35 -16.32 19.17
C ASN A 180 14.95 -16.94 19.13
N THR A 181 14.78 -18.00 18.33
CA THR A 181 13.46 -18.64 18.15
C THR A 181 12.91 -19.27 19.43
N ALA A 182 13.76 -19.53 20.44
CA ALA A 182 13.29 -19.99 21.76
C ALA A 182 12.49 -18.91 22.51
N LYS A 183 12.56 -17.65 22.06
CA LYS A 183 11.80 -16.50 22.60
C LYS A 183 10.56 -16.15 21.78
N ASP A 184 10.22 -16.93 20.75
CA ASP A 184 9.01 -16.76 19.96
C ASP A 184 7.75 -17.02 20.82
N VAL A 185 6.85 -16.05 20.88
CA VAL A 185 5.61 -16.08 21.68
C VAL A 185 4.42 -16.51 20.82
N ALA A 186 4.35 -16.01 19.59
CA ALA A 186 3.29 -16.35 18.64
C ALA A 186 3.78 -16.26 17.20
N LYS A 187 3.18 -17.09 16.32
CA LYS A 187 3.44 -17.14 14.89
C LYS A 187 2.10 -17.20 14.16
N PHE A 188 1.98 -16.43 13.08
CA PHE A 188 0.76 -16.32 12.30
C PHE A 188 1.10 -16.31 10.82
N ASP A 189 0.50 -17.22 10.06
CA ASP A 189 0.60 -17.19 8.61
C ASP A 189 -0.50 -16.29 8.06
N ILE A 190 -0.12 -15.26 7.31
CA ILE A 190 -1.06 -14.34 6.65
C ILE A 190 -0.82 -14.34 5.14
N PRO A 191 -1.89 -14.29 4.33
CA PRO A 191 -1.75 -14.25 2.88
C PRO A 191 -1.13 -12.93 2.43
N VAL A 192 -0.38 -12.99 1.34
CA VAL A 192 0.20 -11.82 0.67
C VAL A 192 -0.58 -11.54 -0.60
N GLN A 193 -1.01 -10.30 -0.77
CA GLN A 193 -1.61 -9.82 -2.00
C GLN A 193 -0.53 -9.14 -2.84
N SER A 194 -0.47 -9.51 -4.12
CA SER A 194 0.30 -8.74 -5.10
C SER A 194 -0.54 -7.59 -5.63
N LYS A 195 -0.02 -6.37 -5.55
CA LYS A 195 -0.67 -5.13 -6.00
C LYS A 195 0.08 -4.57 -7.21
N ASN A 196 -0.65 -3.93 -8.12
CA ASN A 196 -0.05 -3.24 -9.27
C ASN A 196 0.69 -1.96 -8.85
N GLN A 197 0.28 -1.36 -7.73
CA GLN A 197 0.94 -0.19 -7.18
C GLN A 197 2.23 -0.62 -6.47
N VAL A 198 3.34 0.00 -6.87
CA VAL A 198 4.63 -0.15 -6.19
C VAL A 198 4.72 0.86 -5.06
N VAL A 199 4.86 0.37 -3.83
CA VAL A 199 5.09 1.16 -2.63
C VAL A 199 6.59 1.39 -2.45
N GLU A 200 7.03 2.65 -2.54
CA GLU A 200 8.45 3.03 -2.43
C GLU A 200 9.00 2.83 -1.01
N TYR A 201 8.21 3.21 -0.02
CA TYR A 201 8.59 3.19 1.39
C TYR A 201 7.93 2.00 2.08
N PHE A 202 8.69 1.24 2.87
CA PHE A 202 8.04 0.21 3.68
C PHE A 202 7.04 0.85 4.65
N THR A 203 5.81 0.37 4.63
CA THR A 203 4.72 0.96 5.41
C THR A 203 4.13 -0.06 6.36
N ILE A 204 4.01 0.32 7.63
CA ILE A 204 3.17 -0.34 8.61
C ILE A 204 2.13 0.69 9.05
N VAL A 205 0.86 0.35 8.91
CA VAL A 205 -0.27 1.18 9.35
C VAL A 205 -1.37 0.29 9.94
N PHE A 206 -2.31 0.91 10.64
CA PHE A 206 -3.51 0.23 11.12
C PHE A 206 -4.75 0.75 10.40
N GLU A 207 -5.57 -0.16 9.91
CA GLU A 207 -6.87 0.13 9.31
C GLU A 207 -7.96 -0.50 10.17
N GLU A 208 -8.86 0.33 10.72
CA GLU A 208 -9.96 -0.16 11.55
C GLU A 208 -10.94 -1.00 10.72
N THR A 209 -11.45 -2.06 11.34
CA THR A 209 -12.47 -2.94 10.78
C THR A 209 -13.65 -3.00 11.74
N GLY A 210 -14.78 -3.57 11.32
CA GLY A 210 -15.96 -3.68 12.19
C GLY A 210 -15.76 -4.52 13.46
N LYS A 211 -14.65 -5.27 13.59
CA LYS A 211 -14.38 -6.16 14.74
C LYS A 211 -12.99 -5.95 15.37
N GLY A 212 -12.30 -4.87 15.03
CA GLY A 212 -10.92 -4.62 15.45
C GLY A 212 -10.18 -3.80 14.41
N ALA A 213 -8.97 -4.22 14.01
CA ALA A 213 -8.20 -3.56 12.97
C ALA A 213 -7.26 -4.52 12.25
N ASP A 214 -6.93 -4.23 11.00
CA ASP A 214 -5.83 -4.87 10.29
C ASP A 214 -4.55 -4.06 10.52
N MET A 215 -3.48 -4.73 10.95
CA MET A 215 -2.12 -4.20 10.80
C MET A 215 -1.67 -4.49 9.37
N VAL A 216 -1.62 -3.47 8.54
CA VAL A 216 -1.24 -3.55 7.13
C VAL A 216 0.27 -3.37 7.03
N LEU A 217 0.94 -4.31 6.39
CA LEU A 217 2.36 -4.24 6.04
C LEU A 217 2.48 -4.22 4.51
N ALA A 218 3.09 -3.18 3.95
CA ALA A 218 3.20 -3.02 2.51
C ALA A 218 4.60 -2.54 2.08
N TRP A 219 5.18 -3.20 1.07
CA TRP A 219 6.38 -2.72 0.39
C TRP A 219 6.44 -3.23 -1.04
N GLU A 220 7.02 -2.45 -1.96
CA GLU A 220 7.03 -2.78 -3.38
C GLU A 220 5.60 -3.14 -3.84
N GLY A 221 5.39 -4.27 -4.51
CA GLY A 221 4.07 -4.74 -4.91
C GLY A 221 3.43 -5.73 -3.94
N LYS A 222 3.91 -5.86 -2.69
CA LYS A 222 3.42 -6.85 -1.71
C LYS A 222 2.70 -6.16 -0.56
N GLU A 223 1.53 -6.68 -0.23
CA GLU A 223 0.72 -6.26 0.92
C GLU A 223 0.31 -7.49 1.74
N ALA A 224 0.49 -7.45 3.05
CA ALA A 224 0.02 -8.44 3.98
C ALA A 224 -0.79 -7.77 5.10
N ARG A 225 -1.86 -8.42 5.56
CA ARG A 225 -2.75 -7.89 6.60
C ARG A 225 -2.83 -8.86 7.76
N LEU A 226 -2.43 -8.40 8.95
CA LEU A 226 -2.57 -9.15 10.19
C LEU A 226 -3.81 -8.66 10.94
N PRO A 227 -4.88 -9.46 11.06
CA PRO A 227 -6.10 -9.03 11.73
C PRO A 227 -5.94 -9.11 13.26
N LEU A 228 -6.18 -7.98 13.93
CA LEU A 228 -6.19 -7.84 15.39
C LEU A 228 -7.61 -7.58 15.87
N GLN A 229 -8.11 -8.40 16.79
CA GLN A 229 -9.39 -8.20 17.49
C GLN A 229 -9.12 -7.82 18.95
N TYR A 230 -9.87 -6.86 19.50
CA TYR A 230 -9.65 -6.30 20.84
C TYR A 230 -10.90 -5.71 21.47
#